data_AF-A0A935RHB8-F1
#
_entry.id   AF-A0A935RHB8-F1
#
_cell.length_a   1.000
_cell.length_b   1.000
_cell.length_c   1.000
_cell.angle_alpha   90.00
_cell.angle_beta   90.00
_cell.angle_gamma   90.00
#
_symmetry.space_group_name_H-M   'P 1'
#
loop_
_entity.id
_entity.type
_entity.pdbx_description
1 polymer ?
#
loop_
_entity_poly.entity_id
_entity_poly.type
_entity_poly.pdbx_seq_one_letter_code
_entity_poly.pdbx_strand_id
1 'polypeptide(L)'
;MRPKLSVVALALALLAILSAAAAVEPQPSRAISSLKEPPRLVAPEKAPVMAAALAGKRIVAVGDYGIVILADDGKAYRQAKAVPTRAVLTSVFFLDDKRGWAAGHDGTIVTTADGGETWQLQRDEPGKERVLLSIWFENALHGIAVGQFGLVLETDDGGKTWHERRLVEAGEQGDKHLMQIFAGANGLVFVVAESGSIFRSDDAGRNWKATQTDNKGSFWTGLVLQDGSILAAGMRGHVYRSTDRGLTWREVPVDSRQSLTAVLQRDDGQLVLYGSSGVVLSSKDNAQSLQGTVRADRANVTAAVSGPAGDVLFALSGLLVAK
;
A
#
# COMPACT_ATOMS: atom_id res chain seq x y z
N MET A 1 -27.13 5.29 -67.78
CA MET A 1 -25.72 5.36 -68.27
C MET A 1 -24.84 6.06 -67.24
N ARG A 2 -23.53 5.74 -67.20
CA ARG A 2 -22.47 6.53 -66.52
C ARG A 2 -21.19 6.47 -67.39
N PRO A 3 -20.62 7.63 -67.73
CA PRO A 3 -19.18 7.92 -67.58
C PRO A 3 -19.01 8.95 -66.43
N LYS A 4 -17.99 8.99 -65.57
CA LYS A 4 -16.54 8.65 -65.55
C LYS A 4 -15.60 9.66 -66.23
N LEU A 5 -14.46 9.90 -65.55
CA LEU A 5 -13.24 10.67 -65.91
C LEU A 5 -13.32 12.21 -65.69
N SER A 6 -12.26 12.95 -65.31
CA SER A 6 -10.97 12.58 -64.63
C SER A 6 -10.09 13.79 -64.20
N VAL A 7 -9.45 13.70 -63.02
CA VAL A 7 -8.02 14.05 -62.71
C VAL A 7 -7.45 15.49 -62.88
N VAL A 8 -7.15 16.13 -61.72
CA VAL A 8 -5.91 16.83 -61.24
C VAL A 8 -5.04 17.75 -62.14
N ALA A 9 -4.88 19.02 -61.70
CA ALA A 9 -3.66 19.88 -61.65
C ALA A 9 -4.00 21.15 -60.78
N LEU A 10 -3.23 21.77 -59.86
CA LEU A 10 -1.78 21.93 -59.54
C LEU A 10 -1.06 22.97 -60.45
N ALA A 11 -0.36 24.05 -60.02
CA ALA A 11 -0.10 24.75 -58.73
C ALA A 11 -0.37 26.30 -58.93
N LEU A 12 0.02 27.33 -58.15
CA LEU A 12 0.89 27.66 -56.99
C LEU A 12 0.11 28.58 -56.01
N ALA A 13 0.45 28.91 -54.74
CA ALA A 13 1.64 28.91 -53.86
C ALA A 13 2.40 30.26 -53.69
N LEU A 14 2.29 30.88 -52.50
CA LEU A 14 3.41 31.52 -51.77
C LEU A 14 3.15 31.64 -50.25
N LEU A 15 4.19 31.97 -49.48
CA LEU A 15 4.30 31.78 -48.02
C LEU A 15 3.56 32.80 -47.15
N ALA A 16 3.14 32.35 -45.97
CA ALA A 16 3.41 33.05 -44.71
C ALA A 16 3.59 32.03 -43.57
N ILE A 17 4.80 31.92 -43.01
CA ILE A 17 5.06 31.17 -41.78
C ILE A 17 5.29 32.19 -40.66
N LEU A 18 4.42 32.18 -39.65
CA LEU A 18 4.69 32.78 -38.34
C LEU A 18 4.03 31.94 -37.24
N SER A 19 4.61 32.01 -36.05
CA SER A 19 4.32 31.08 -34.96
C SER A 19 2.96 31.33 -34.31
N ALA A 20 2.00 30.45 -34.58
CA ALA A 20 1.03 30.07 -33.57
C ALA A 20 1.64 28.96 -32.71
N ALA A 21 2.33 29.34 -31.63
CA ALA A 21 2.52 28.39 -30.53
C ALA A 21 1.11 28.03 -30.05
N ALA A 22 0.72 26.75 -30.17
CA ALA A 22 -0.59 26.32 -29.72
C ALA A 22 -0.69 26.66 -28.24
N ALA A 23 -1.61 27.56 -27.89
CA ALA A 23 -1.86 27.90 -26.50
C ALA A 23 -2.33 26.63 -25.81
N VAL A 24 -1.46 26.06 -24.97
CA VAL A 24 -1.89 25.06 -23.99
C VAL A 24 -2.85 25.81 -23.09
N GLU A 25 -4.15 25.63 -23.34
CA GLU A 25 -5.17 26.09 -22.40
C GLU A 25 -4.79 25.52 -21.03
N PRO A 26 -4.55 26.37 -20.02
CA PRO A 26 -4.29 25.85 -18.69
C PRO A 26 -5.55 25.08 -18.30
N GLN A 27 -5.45 23.75 -18.19
CA GLN A 27 -6.58 22.94 -17.76
C GLN A 27 -7.13 23.58 -16.48
N PRO A 28 -8.44 23.81 -16.38
CA PRO A 28 -9.01 24.51 -15.23
C PRO A 28 -8.60 23.74 -13.99
N SER A 29 -7.71 24.34 -13.19
CA SER A 29 -7.19 23.72 -12.00
C SER A 29 -8.38 23.35 -11.14
N ARG A 30 -8.63 22.04 -10.96
CA ARG A 30 -9.72 21.57 -10.10
C ARG A 30 -9.60 22.34 -8.80
N ALA A 31 -10.64 23.12 -8.49
CA ALA A 31 -10.58 24.03 -7.35
C ALA A 31 -10.17 23.22 -6.13
N ILE A 32 -9.15 23.69 -5.42
CA ILE A 32 -8.56 23.01 -4.26
C ILE A 32 -9.56 23.10 -3.11
N SER A 33 -10.61 22.26 -3.18
CA SER A 33 -11.91 22.50 -2.55
C SER A 33 -11.91 22.07 -1.10
N SER A 34 -11.31 22.91 -0.26
CA SER A 34 -11.10 22.73 1.18
C SER A 34 -10.13 21.60 1.54
N LEU A 35 -8.84 21.82 1.26
CA LEU A 35 -7.78 21.17 2.04
C LEU A 35 -7.98 21.53 3.51
N LYS A 36 -8.45 20.56 4.28
CA LYS A 36 -8.46 20.61 5.74
C LYS A 36 -7.18 19.89 6.17
N GLU A 37 -6.25 20.60 6.80
CA GLU A 37 -5.06 19.97 7.40
C GLU A 37 -5.45 19.08 8.60
N PRO A 38 -4.65 18.06 8.94
CA PRO A 38 -4.80 17.30 10.18
C PRO A 38 -4.79 18.21 11.43
N PRO A 39 -5.45 17.80 12.53
CA PRO A 39 -5.34 18.52 13.79
C PRO A 39 -3.89 18.55 14.28
N ARG A 40 -3.44 19.67 14.85
CA ARG A 40 -2.10 19.77 15.46
C ARG A 40 -2.03 18.91 16.72
N LEU A 41 -1.00 18.07 16.80
CA LEU A 41 -0.84 17.08 17.87
C LEU A 41 0.00 17.64 19.04
N VAL A 42 -0.54 17.55 20.26
CA VAL A 42 0.19 17.85 21.51
C VAL A 42 1.10 16.68 21.92
N ALA A 43 0.70 15.46 21.59
CA ALA A 43 1.38 14.20 21.92
C ALA A 43 1.37 13.28 20.68
N PRO A 44 2.30 13.46 19.73
CA PRO A 44 2.31 12.71 18.47
C PRO A 44 2.39 11.19 18.66
N GLU A 45 3.03 10.73 19.73
CA GLU A 45 3.15 9.32 20.12
C GLU A 45 1.81 8.66 20.51
N LYS A 46 0.75 9.45 20.70
CA LYS A 46 -0.61 8.98 21.05
C LYS A 46 -1.61 9.06 19.89
N ALA A 47 -1.15 9.41 18.69
CA ALA A 47 -2.02 9.49 17.52
C ALA A 47 -2.50 8.10 17.06
N PRO A 48 -3.77 7.92 16.67
CA PRO A 48 -4.25 6.66 16.09
C PRO A 48 -3.55 6.36 14.77
N VAL A 49 -2.71 5.32 14.75
CA VAL A 49 -1.94 4.89 13.58
C VAL A 49 -2.57 3.63 12.97
N MET A 50 -2.61 3.59 11.64
CA MET A 50 -3.10 2.44 10.85
C MET A 50 -1.96 1.71 10.14
N ALA A 51 -1.00 2.43 9.57
CA ALA A 51 0.15 1.86 8.88
C ALA A 51 1.46 2.59 9.21
N ALA A 52 2.60 1.92 9.03
CA ALA A 52 3.92 2.49 9.18
C ALA A 52 4.90 1.88 8.18
N ALA A 53 5.86 2.68 7.73
CA ALA A 53 6.93 2.28 6.81
C ALA A 53 8.26 2.98 7.18
N LEU A 54 9.36 2.57 6.55
CA LEU A 54 10.66 3.21 6.69
C LEU A 54 11.00 4.07 5.48
N ALA A 55 11.21 5.37 5.70
CA ALA A 55 11.90 6.25 4.77
C ALA A 55 13.41 6.16 5.06
N GLY A 56 14.06 5.15 4.48
CA GLY A 56 15.44 4.79 4.81
C GLY A 56 15.58 4.30 6.25
N LYS A 57 15.99 5.18 7.17
CA LYS A 57 16.02 4.90 8.63
C LYS A 57 14.90 5.56 9.43
N ARG A 58 14.22 6.56 8.85
CA ARG A 58 13.12 7.27 9.51
C ARG A 58 11.87 6.41 9.51
N ILE A 59 11.22 6.31 10.66
CA ILE A 59 9.88 5.74 10.76
C ILE A 59 8.87 6.80 10.33
N VAL A 60 8.00 6.45 9.39
CA VAL A 60 6.86 7.26 8.94
C VAL A 60 5.60 6.46 9.20
N ALA A 61 4.75 6.95 10.09
CA ALA A 61 3.49 6.29 10.47
C ALA A 61 2.29 7.19 10.13
N VAL A 62 1.22 6.58 9.62
CA VAL A 62 0.04 7.27 9.08
C VAL A 62 -1.25 6.71 9.70
N GLY A 63 -2.31 7.50 9.76
CA GLY A 63 -3.58 7.04 10.33
C GLY A 63 -4.77 8.00 10.18
N ASP A 64 -5.57 8.12 11.25
CA ASP A 64 -6.83 8.86 11.25
C ASP A 64 -6.61 10.37 11.02
N TYR A 65 -7.64 11.07 10.52
CA TYR A 65 -7.65 12.49 10.22
C TYR A 65 -6.47 12.99 9.38
N GLY A 66 -5.93 12.17 8.48
CA GLY A 66 -4.75 12.47 7.66
C GLY A 66 -3.45 12.61 8.46
N ILE A 67 -3.41 12.15 9.72
CA ILE A 67 -2.22 12.27 10.56
C ILE A 67 -1.07 11.49 9.95
N VAL A 68 0.09 12.15 9.88
CA VAL A 68 1.40 11.55 9.64
C VAL A 68 2.32 11.95 10.79
N ILE A 69 2.98 10.98 11.41
CA ILE A 69 4.02 11.17 12.43
C ILE A 69 5.33 10.54 12.00
N LEU A 70 6.43 11.18 12.40
CA LEU A 70 7.80 10.90 11.99
C LEU A 70 8.67 10.67 13.22
N ALA A 71 9.58 9.69 13.16
CA ALA A 71 10.67 9.56 14.13
C ALA A 71 11.96 9.12 13.43
N ASP A 72 13.02 9.93 13.56
CA ASP A 72 14.33 9.66 12.96
C ASP A 72 15.19 8.69 13.79
N ASP A 73 14.85 8.49 15.07
CA ASP A 73 15.55 7.64 16.05
C ASP A 73 14.68 6.54 16.69
N GLY A 74 13.39 6.45 16.29
CA GLY A 74 12.38 5.57 16.87
C GLY A 74 11.89 5.95 18.28
N LYS A 75 12.17 7.17 18.76
CA LYS A 75 11.84 7.61 20.14
C LYS A 75 11.22 9.02 20.16
N ALA A 76 11.77 9.96 19.40
CA ALA A 76 11.32 11.34 19.33
C ALA A 76 10.28 11.52 18.19
N TYR A 77 9.00 11.35 18.51
CA TYR A 77 7.91 11.48 17.54
C TYR A 77 7.47 12.93 17.35
N ARG A 78 7.31 13.32 16.08
CA ARG A 78 6.82 14.64 15.65
C ARG A 78 5.83 14.52 14.51
N GLN A 79 4.87 15.43 14.42
CA GLN A 79 3.93 15.48 13.29
C GLN A 79 4.65 15.94 12.01
N ALA A 80 4.20 15.47 10.85
CA ALA A 80 4.58 16.06 9.56
C ALA A 80 4.18 17.55 9.50
N LYS A 81 4.90 18.36 8.72
CA LYS A 81 4.72 19.82 8.70
C LYS A 81 3.38 20.20 8.08
N ALA A 82 3.08 19.60 6.92
CA ALA A 82 1.84 19.79 6.16
C ALA A 82 1.41 18.47 5.51
N VAL A 83 0.11 18.15 5.62
CA VAL A 83 -0.53 17.03 4.93
C VAL A 83 -1.86 17.54 4.34
N PRO A 84 -2.08 17.42 3.02
CA PRO A 84 -3.23 18.01 2.33
C PRO A 84 -4.44 17.05 2.32
N THR A 85 -4.80 16.48 3.47
CA THR A 85 -6.04 15.69 3.62
C THR A 85 -6.41 15.51 5.11
N ARG A 86 -7.66 15.13 5.35
CA ARG A 86 -8.17 14.59 6.62
C ARG A 86 -8.83 13.21 6.47
N ALA A 87 -8.69 12.55 5.33
CA ALA A 87 -9.10 11.16 5.18
C ALA A 87 -8.24 10.23 6.07
N VAL A 88 -8.80 9.10 6.49
CA VAL A 88 -8.01 8.05 7.16
C VAL A 88 -7.01 7.49 6.16
N LEU A 89 -5.72 7.59 6.47
CA LEU A 89 -4.65 6.94 5.72
C LEU A 89 -4.47 5.52 6.25
N THR A 90 -4.73 4.52 5.41
CA THR A 90 -4.71 3.09 5.75
C THR A 90 -3.39 2.43 5.43
N SER A 91 -2.60 3.02 4.52
CA SER A 91 -1.35 2.45 4.03
C SER A 91 -0.33 3.52 3.68
N VAL A 92 0.95 3.19 3.84
CA VAL A 92 2.09 4.03 3.45
C VAL A 92 3.21 3.16 2.90
N PHE A 93 3.84 3.62 1.81
CA PHE A 93 4.94 2.98 1.12
C PHE A 93 6.05 4.00 0.83
N PHE A 94 7.30 3.57 0.90
CA PHE A 94 8.48 4.36 0.52
C PHE A 94 9.34 3.58 -0.47
N LEU A 95 9.75 4.25 -1.55
CA LEU A 95 10.66 3.71 -2.56
C LEU A 95 12.14 3.92 -2.18
N ASP A 96 12.42 4.97 -1.41
CA ASP A 96 13.75 5.33 -0.90
C ASP A 96 13.65 6.21 0.38
N ASP A 97 14.73 6.91 0.73
CA ASP A 97 14.80 7.77 1.92
C ASP A 97 13.92 9.05 1.83
N LYS A 98 13.34 9.34 0.66
CA LYS A 98 12.64 10.59 0.38
C LYS A 98 11.27 10.40 -0.27
N ARG A 99 11.16 9.51 -1.26
CA ARG A 99 9.98 9.32 -2.10
C ARG A 99 9.05 8.28 -1.52
N GLY A 100 7.83 8.71 -1.21
CA GLY A 100 6.81 7.85 -0.62
C GLY A 100 5.39 8.26 -1.01
N TRP A 101 4.47 7.35 -0.79
CA TRP A 101 3.04 7.51 -1.07
C TRP A 101 2.23 6.94 0.10
N ALA A 102 1.10 7.55 0.41
CA ALA A 102 0.13 7.02 1.36
C ALA A 102 -1.27 7.07 0.75
N ALA A 103 -2.09 6.08 1.08
CA ALA A 103 -3.42 5.88 0.52
C ALA A 103 -4.44 5.60 1.62
N GLY A 104 -5.73 5.75 1.31
CA GLY A 104 -6.79 5.37 2.24
C GLY A 104 -8.22 5.68 1.82
N HIS A 105 -8.99 6.21 2.76
CA HIS A 105 -10.42 6.49 2.61
C HIS A 105 -10.69 7.59 1.56
N ASP A 106 -11.93 7.63 1.06
CA ASP A 106 -12.36 8.51 -0.03
C ASP A 106 -11.47 8.45 -1.28
N GLY A 107 -10.86 7.29 -1.55
CA GLY A 107 -9.93 7.08 -2.66
C GLY A 107 -8.71 8.01 -2.62
N THR A 108 -8.35 8.50 -1.42
CA THR A 108 -7.27 9.46 -1.20
C THR A 108 -5.92 8.83 -1.49
N ILE A 109 -5.07 9.54 -2.26
CA ILE A 109 -3.66 9.24 -2.45
C ILE A 109 -2.86 10.53 -2.31
N VAL A 110 -1.86 10.51 -1.43
CA VAL A 110 -0.88 11.58 -1.20
C VAL A 110 0.54 11.08 -1.48
N THR A 111 1.45 11.96 -1.91
CA THR A 111 2.86 11.66 -2.15
C THR A 111 3.78 12.60 -1.39
N THR A 112 5.01 12.18 -1.09
CA THR A 112 6.09 12.96 -0.48
C THR A 112 7.39 12.76 -1.25
N ALA A 113 8.27 13.76 -1.21
CA ALA A 113 9.60 13.74 -1.82
C ALA A 113 10.70 14.20 -0.83
N ASP A 114 10.38 14.28 0.47
CA ASP A 114 11.26 14.79 1.53
C ASP A 114 11.28 13.90 2.79
N GLY A 115 10.89 12.62 2.63
CA GLY A 115 10.87 11.65 3.72
C GLY A 115 9.67 11.82 4.65
N GLY A 116 8.53 12.30 4.12
CA GLY A 116 7.28 12.49 4.85
C GLY A 116 7.17 13.79 5.64
N GLU A 117 8.08 14.75 5.47
CA GLU A 117 8.00 16.07 6.13
C GLU A 117 6.83 16.89 5.56
N THR A 118 6.66 16.86 4.23
CA THR A 118 5.55 17.48 3.51
C THR A 118 4.95 16.50 2.51
N TRP A 119 3.64 16.64 2.29
CA TRP A 119 2.86 15.79 1.39
C TRP A 119 2.08 16.63 0.37
N GLN A 120 1.82 16.03 -0.79
CA GLN A 120 1.06 16.62 -1.90
C GLN A 120 -0.09 15.69 -2.26
N LEU A 121 -1.29 16.26 -2.48
CA LEU A 121 -2.47 15.49 -2.86
C LEU A 121 -2.38 15.13 -4.34
N GLN A 122 -2.43 13.83 -4.66
CA GLN A 122 -2.48 13.33 -6.03
C GLN A 122 -3.92 13.06 -6.48
N ARG A 123 -4.74 12.54 -5.55
CA ARG A 123 -6.09 12.04 -5.83
C ARG A 123 -6.93 12.07 -4.57
N ASP A 124 -8.20 12.43 -4.71
CA ASP A 124 -9.27 12.17 -3.76
C ASP A 124 -10.64 12.05 -4.48
N GLU A 125 -11.60 11.46 -3.79
CA GLU A 125 -13.02 11.42 -4.14
C GLU A 125 -13.89 11.60 -2.87
N PRO A 126 -13.88 12.78 -2.22
CA PRO A 126 -14.50 12.99 -0.91
C PRO A 126 -16.00 12.64 -0.87
N GLY A 127 -16.39 11.80 0.09
CA GLY A 127 -17.79 11.38 0.26
C GLY A 127 -18.24 10.29 -0.72
N LYS A 128 -17.32 9.61 -1.42
CA LYS A 128 -17.65 8.42 -2.24
C LYS A 128 -17.43 7.09 -1.52
N GLU A 129 -16.98 7.11 -0.27
CA GLU A 129 -16.77 5.91 0.58
C GLU A 129 -15.81 4.85 0.01
N ARG A 130 -15.06 5.19 -1.06
CA ARG A 130 -14.05 4.32 -1.66
C ARG A 130 -12.87 4.16 -0.71
N VAL A 131 -12.61 2.96 -0.23
CA VAL A 131 -11.47 2.69 0.66
C VAL A 131 -10.37 1.95 -0.09
N LEU A 132 -9.23 2.61 -0.26
CA LEU A 132 -7.95 1.96 -0.54
C LEU A 132 -7.41 1.37 0.77
N LEU A 133 -6.87 0.16 0.71
CA LEU A 133 -6.37 -0.60 1.86
C LEU A 133 -4.85 -0.77 1.81
N SER A 134 -4.25 -0.75 0.61
CA SER A 134 -2.80 -0.88 0.46
C SER A 134 -2.28 -0.20 -0.82
N ILE A 135 -1.05 0.31 -0.79
CA ILE A 135 -0.39 0.94 -1.93
C ILE A 135 1.08 0.49 -2.04
N TRP A 136 1.56 0.31 -3.27
CA TRP A 136 2.92 -0.13 -3.57
C TRP A 136 3.38 0.48 -4.91
N PHE A 137 4.69 0.68 -5.07
CA PHE A 137 5.31 1.15 -6.31
C PHE A 137 6.48 0.24 -6.72
N GLU A 138 6.55 -0.12 -8.01
CA GLU A 138 7.70 -0.81 -8.61
C GLU A 138 8.90 0.15 -8.70
N ASN A 139 8.61 1.42 -9.05
CA ASN A 139 9.58 2.46 -9.30
C ASN A 139 8.91 3.84 -9.17
N ALA A 140 9.59 4.93 -9.52
CA ALA A 140 9.05 6.29 -9.35
C ALA A 140 7.95 6.71 -10.36
N LEU A 141 7.58 5.81 -11.28
CA LEU A 141 6.54 6.03 -12.30
C LEU A 141 5.39 5.02 -12.16
N HIS A 142 5.72 3.72 -12.07
CA HIS A 142 4.73 2.63 -12.03
C HIS A 142 4.34 2.25 -10.59
N GLY A 143 3.04 2.31 -10.28
CA GLY A 143 2.51 1.99 -8.95
C GLY A 143 1.04 1.61 -8.94
N ILE A 144 0.66 0.86 -7.90
CA ILE A 144 -0.65 0.21 -7.76
C ILE A 144 -1.17 0.42 -6.34
N ALA A 145 -2.42 0.89 -6.24
CA ALA A 145 -3.19 0.92 -5.00
C ALA A 145 -4.38 -0.04 -5.11
N VAL A 146 -4.61 -0.83 -4.05
CA VAL A 146 -5.68 -1.84 -3.98
C VAL A 146 -6.60 -1.57 -2.79
N GLY A 147 -7.86 -1.98 -2.89
CA GLY A 147 -8.85 -1.70 -1.87
C GLY A 147 -10.11 -2.56 -1.92
N GLN A 148 -11.20 -1.98 -1.43
CA GLN A 148 -12.47 -2.69 -1.27
C GLN A 148 -13.15 -3.06 -2.59
N PHE A 149 -13.92 -4.16 -2.62
CA PHE A 149 -14.77 -4.57 -3.75
C PHE A 149 -14.04 -4.66 -5.11
N GLY A 150 -12.85 -5.26 -5.13
CA GLY A 150 -12.04 -5.39 -6.35
C GLY A 150 -11.38 -4.10 -6.84
N LEU A 151 -11.45 -2.99 -6.08
CA LEU A 151 -10.88 -1.70 -6.47
C LEU A 151 -9.35 -1.80 -6.65
N VAL A 152 -8.90 -1.53 -7.87
CA VAL A 152 -7.48 -1.35 -8.22
C VAL A 152 -7.34 -0.02 -8.94
N LEU A 153 -6.41 0.81 -8.48
CA LEU A 153 -5.94 2.01 -9.17
C LEU A 153 -4.48 1.81 -9.56
N GLU A 154 -4.14 2.14 -10.80
CA GLU A 154 -2.78 2.02 -11.36
C GLU A 154 -2.33 3.36 -11.94
N THR A 155 -1.02 3.59 -11.92
CA THR A 155 -0.35 4.76 -12.51
C THR A 155 0.94 4.34 -13.19
N ASP A 156 1.29 5.03 -14.28
CA ASP A 156 2.55 4.89 -15.02
C ASP A 156 3.31 6.23 -15.14
N ASP A 157 2.83 7.28 -14.47
CA ASP A 157 3.39 8.65 -14.55
C ASP A 157 3.85 9.22 -13.20
N GLY A 158 3.89 8.37 -12.16
CA GLY A 158 4.24 8.74 -10.78
C GLY A 158 3.02 9.17 -9.94
N GLY A 159 1.81 8.93 -10.41
CA GLY A 159 0.55 9.29 -9.73
C GLY A 159 0.01 10.68 -10.08
N LYS A 160 0.39 11.24 -11.24
CA LYS A 160 -0.26 12.43 -11.82
C LYS A 160 -1.62 12.05 -12.42
N THR A 161 -1.70 10.85 -12.99
CA THR A 161 -2.95 10.19 -13.37
C THR A 161 -3.05 8.82 -12.70
N TRP A 162 -4.26 8.45 -12.32
CA TRP A 162 -4.60 7.16 -11.71
C TRP A 162 -5.80 6.59 -12.45
N HIS A 163 -5.64 5.41 -13.05
CA HIS A 163 -6.69 4.74 -13.83
C HIS A 163 -7.20 3.49 -13.10
N GLU A 164 -8.50 3.22 -13.22
CA GLU A 164 -9.15 2.10 -12.54
C GLU A 164 -9.10 0.83 -13.41
N ARG A 165 -8.68 -0.29 -12.82
CA ARG A 165 -8.61 -1.61 -13.48
C ARG A 165 -9.15 -2.70 -12.56
N ARG A 166 -9.03 -3.96 -12.99
CA ARG A 166 -9.11 -5.13 -12.13
C ARG A 166 -7.82 -5.95 -12.22
N LEU A 167 -7.60 -6.82 -11.23
CA LEU A 167 -6.57 -7.86 -11.28
C LEU A 167 -7.01 -9.02 -12.19
N VAL A 168 -8.26 -9.46 -12.06
CA VAL A 168 -8.89 -10.55 -12.82
C VAL A 168 -10.31 -10.15 -13.26
N GLU A 169 -10.99 -11.01 -14.02
CA GLU A 169 -12.40 -10.79 -14.40
C GLU A 169 -13.34 -10.78 -13.18
N ALA A 170 -14.48 -10.10 -13.31
CA ALA A 170 -15.47 -9.94 -12.24
C ALA A 170 -16.15 -11.28 -11.85
N GLY A 171 -16.70 -11.34 -10.65
CA GLY A 171 -17.23 -12.55 -10.02
C GLY A 171 -16.52 -12.88 -8.70
N GLU A 172 -16.65 -14.13 -8.24
CA GLU A 172 -16.25 -14.57 -6.88
C GLU A 172 -14.84 -14.15 -6.47
N GLN A 173 -13.88 -14.12 -7.41
CA GLN A 173 -12.52 -13.67 -7.15
C GLN A 173 -12.33 -12.17 -7.43
N GLY A 174 -12.88 -11.65 -8.53
CA GLY A 174 -12.63 -10.28 -9.00
C GLY A 174 -13.20 -9.18 -8.10
N ASP A 175 -14.28 -9.45 -7.37
CA ASP A 175 -14.99 -8.44 -6.58
C ASP A 175 -14.69 -8.51 -5.06
N LYS A 176 -13.66 -9.27 -4.64
CA LYS A 176 -13.23 -9.39 -3.23
C LYS A 176 -12.57 -8.10 -2.70
N HIS A 177 -12.63 -7.86 -1.39
CA HIS A 177 -11.80 -6.83 -0.77
C HIS A 177 -10.31 -7.24 -0.84
N LEU A 178 -9.46 -6.36 -1.39
CA LEU A 178 -8.03 -6.55 -1.59
C LEU A 178 -7.26 -5.90 -0.44
N MET A 179 -6.55 -6.68 0.38
CA MET A 179 -6.14 -6.25 1.72
C MET A 179 -4.73 -5.65 1.77
N GLN A 180 -3.71 -6.39 1.30
CA GLN A 180 -2.33 -5.89 1.21
C GLN A 180 -1.71 -6.25 -0.13
N ILE A 181 -1.10 -5.27 -0.82
CA ILE A 181 -0.16 -5.49 -1.93
C ILE A 181 1.28 -5.49 -1.39
N PHE A 182 2.09 -6.44 -1.81
CA PHE A 182 3.51 -6.54 -1.45
C PHE A 182 4.32 -7.27 -2.53
N ALA A 183 5.62 -7.01 -2.59
CA ALA A 183 6.51 -7.52 -3.64
C ALA A 183 7.70 -8.31 -3.09
N GLY A 184 8.30 -9.11 -3.97
CA GLY A 184 9.61 -9.74 -3.80
C GLY A 184 10.52 -9.46 -4.99
N ALA A 185 11.60 -10.23 -5.12
CA ALA A 185 12.54 -10.09 -6.22
C ALA A 185 11.96 -10.52 -7.58
N ASN A 186 12.56 -10.00 -8.66
CA ASN A 186 12.32 -10.43 -10.05
C ASN A 186 10.84 -10.37 -10.48
N GLY A 187 10.22 -9.20 -10.32
CA GLY A 187 8.85 -8.92 -10.78
C GLY A 187 7.74 -9.64 -10.01
N LEU A 188 8.06 -10.41 -8.97
CA LEU A 188 7.09 -11.18 -8.20
C LEU A 188 6.30 -10.26 -7.25
N VAL A 189 4.99 -10.10 -7.49
CA VAL A 189 4.10 -9.25 -6.66
C VAL A 189 2.86 -10.03 -6.26
N PHE A 190 2.38 -9.79 -5.04
CA PHE A 190 1.22 -10.44 -4.45
C PHE A 190 0.19 -9.41 -3.99
N VAL A 191 -1.09 -9.80 -4.04
CA VAL A 191 -2.16 -9.14 -3.30
C VAL A 191 -2.89 -10.20 -2.48
N VAL A 192 -2.82 -10.11 -1.15
CA VAL A 192 -3.63 -10.95 -0.26
C VAL A 192 -5.02 -10.37 -0.10
N ALA A 193 -6.04 -11.24 -0.04
CA ALA A 193 -7.44 -10.86 -0.10
C ALA A 193 -8.33 -11.78 0.75
N GLU A 194 -9.64 -11.62 0.59
CA GLU A 194 -10.64 -12.32 1.39
C GLU A 194 -10.83 -13.78 1.07
N SER A 195 -11.41 -14.51 2.03
CA SER A 195 -11.82 -15.92 1.90
C SER A 195 -10.77 -16.79 1.21
N GLY A 196 -9.52 -16.68 1.70
CA GLY A 196 -8.37 -17.46 1.25
C GLY A 196 -7.77 -17.11 -0.12
N SER A 197 -8.19 -16.02 -0.77
CA SER A 197 -7.66 -15.61 -2.08
C SER A 197 -6.33 -14.87 -2.00
N ILE A 198 -5.45 -15.17 -2.95
CA ILE A 198 -4.17 -14.50 -3.16
C ILE A 198 -3.99 -14.28 -4.67
N PHE A 199 -3.78 -13.04 -5.09
CA PHE A 199 -3.43 -12.70 -6.48
C PHE A 199 -1.92 -12.60 -6.62
N ARG A 200 -1.41 -12.98 -7.79
CA ARG A 200 0.01 -13.16 -8.05
C ARG A 200 0.39 -12.67 -9.45
N SER A 201 1.43 -11.86 -9.55
CA SER A 201 2.07 -11.39 -10.79
C SER A 201 3.54 -11.86 -10.83
N ASP A 202 4.07 -12.15 -12.03
CA ASP A 202 5.50 -12.37 -12.29
C ASP A 202 6.16 -11.18 -13.03
N ASP A 203 5.39 -10.15 -13.38
CA ASP A 203 5.76 -9.03 -14.26
C ASP A 203 5.52 -7.64 -13.62
N ALA A 204 5.66 -7.61 -12.30
CA ALA A 204 5.57 -6.45 -11.42
C ALA A 204 4.20 -5.73 -11.37
N GLY A 205 3.13 -6.50 -11.53
CA GLY A 205 1.74 -6.03 -11.41
C GLY A 205 1.01 -5.82 -12.73
N ARG A 206 1.64 -6.12 -13.86
CA ARG A 206 1.04 -5.91 -15.20
C ARG A 206 -0.01 -6.97 -15.50
N ASN A 207 0.32 -8.25 -15.33
CA ASN A 207 -0.60 -9.39 -15.42
C ASN A 207 -0.72 -10.14 -14.10
N TRP A 208 -1.93 -10.63 -13.79
CA TRP A 208 -2.24 -11.30 -12.53
C TRP A 208 -2.89 -12.66 -12.74
N LYS A 209 -2.68 -13.55 -11.78
CA LYS A 209 -3.38 -14.83 -11.63
C LYS A 209 -3.93 -14.95 -10.22
N ALA A 210 -5.19 -15.34 -10.08
CA ALA A 210 -5.76 -15.71 -8.79
C ALA A 210 -5.24 -17.09 -8.36
N THR A 211 -4.99 -17.25 -7.07
CA THR A 211 -4.65 -18.52 -6.42
C THR A 211 -5.50 -18.61 -5.15
N GLN A 212 -6.09 -19.77 -4.90
CA GLN A 212 -7.07 -19.99 -3.84
C GLN A 212 -6.49 -20.98 -2.82
N THR A 213 -6.49 -20.60 -1.55
CA THR A 213 -6.19 -21.50 -0.43
C THR A 213 -7.46 -22.17 0.11
N ASP A 214 -7.31 -23.20 0.92
CA ASP A 214 -8.41 -23.83 1.65
C ASP A 214 -8.95 -22.97 2.81
N ASN A 215 -8.18 -21.98 3.30
CA ASN A 215 -8.66 -20.92 4.20
C ASN A 215 -9.99 -20.29 3.70
N LYS A 216 -10.87 -19.97 4.65
CA LYS A 216 -12.18 -19.31 4.40
C LYS A 216 -12.32 -17.95 5.10
N GLY A 217 -11.35 -17.57 5.94
CA GLY A 217 -11.19 -16.21 6.45
C GLY A 217 -10.37 -15.33 5.50
N SER A 218 -10.29 -14.05 5.79
CA SER A 218 -9.50 -13.09 5.01
C SER A 218 -8.03 -13.08 5.46
N PHE A 219 -7.12 -13.04 4.49
CA PHE A 219 -5.73 -12.67 4.75
C PHE A 219 -5.65 -11.14 4.82
N TRP A 220 -4.97 -10.62 5.84
CA TRP A 220 -4.85 -9.18 6.08
C TRP A 220 -3.43 -8.66 5.86
N THR A 221 -2.43 -9.53 5.96
CA THR A 221 -1.02 -9.15 5.79
C THR A 221 -0.20 -10.25 5.11
N GLY A 222 0.93 -9.89 4.50
CA GLY A 222 1.84 -10.83 3.88
C GLY A 222 3.21 -10.25 3.60
N LEU A 223 4.18 -11.13 3.35
CA LEU A 223 5.60 -10.78 3.15
C LEU A 223 6.30 -11.83 2.29
N VAL A 224 7.20 -11.40 1.41
CA VAL A 224 8.22 -12.28 0.80
C VAL A 224 9.44 -12.24 1.71
N LEU A 225 9.87 -13.42 2.19
CA LEU A 225 10.98 -13.59 3.13
C LEU A 225 12.34 -13.55 2.41
N GLN A 226 13.41 -13.39 3.19
CA GLN A 226 14.79 -13.33 2.70
C GLN A 226 15.24 -14.60 1.96
N ASP A 227 14.62 -15.76 2.21
CA ASP A 227 14.86 -17.01 1.46
C ASP A 227 14.01 -17.16 0.18
N GLY A 228 13.21 -16.15 -0.15
CA GLY A 228 12.28 -16.17 -1.28
C GLY A 228 10.99 -16.95 -1.06
N SER A 229 10.79 -17.55 0.12
CA SER A 229 9.48 -18.08 0.52
C SER A 229 8.50 -16.95 0.86
N ILE A 230 7.21 -17.22 0.81
CA ILE A 230 6.16 -16.20 0.90
C ILE A 230 5.17 -16.56 1.98
N LEU A 231 4.76 -15.56 2.76
CA LEU A 231 3.72 -15.68 3.78
C LEU A 231 2.48 -14.84 3.46
N ALA A 232 1.33 -15.41 3.80
CA ALA A 232 0.05 -14.73 3.93
C ALA A 232 -0.54 -15.06 5.31
N ALA A 233 -0.99 -14.05 6.04
CA ALA A 233 -1.52 -14.18 7.39
C ALA A 233 -2.76 -13.29 7.59
N GLY A 234 -3.63 -13.62 8.55
CA GLY A 234 -4.81 -12.79 8.79
C GLY A 234 -5.74 -13.31 9.87
N MET A 235 -7.03 -13.38 9.53
CA MET A 235 -8.11 -13.68 10.47
C MET A 235 -7.87 -14.99 11.24
N ARG A 236 -8.24 -14.99 12.53
CA ARG A 236 -8.32 -16.18 13.39
C ARG A 236 -7.01 -16.98 13.55
N GLY A 237 -5.86 -16.38 13.25
CA GLY A 237 -4.54 -17.01 13.39
C GLY A 237 -4.07 -17.80 12.17
N HIS A 238 -4.83 -17.81 11.07
CA HIS A 238 -4.43 -18.48 9.84
C HIS A 238 -3.14 -17.87 9.28
N VAL A 239 -2.09 -18.70 9.11
CA VAL A 239 -0.80 -18.37 8.48
C VAL A 239 -0.50 -19.40 7.41
N TYR A 240 -0.21 -18.95 6.20
CA TYR A 240 0.01 -19.79 5.02
C TYR A 240 1.36 -19.48 4.40
N ARG A 241 2.12 -20.51 4.07
CA ARG A 241 3.46 -20.41 3.46
C ARG A 241 3.49 -21.04 2.07
N SER A 242 4.18 -20.38 1.15
CA SER A 242 4.59 -20.92 -0.14
C SER A 242 6.11 -20.95 -0.28
N THR A 243 6.63 -21.94 -1.00
CA THR A 243 8.07 -22.10 -1.34
C THR A 243 8.31 -22.23 -2.85
N ASP A 244 7.25 -22.17 -3.67
CA ASP A 244 7.27 -22.36 -5.13
C ASP A 244 6.86 -21.07 -5.87
N ARG A 245 7.32 -19.92 -5.37
CA ARG A 245 6.94 -18.57 -5.84
C ARG A 245 5.44 -18.26 -5.72
N GLY A 246 4.69 -18.92 -4.84
CA GLY A 246 3.27 -18.64 -4.61
C GLY A 246 2.30 -19.47 -5.46
N LEU A 247 2.76 -20.57 -6.05
CA LEU A 247 1.92 -21.47 -6.88
C LEU A 247 1.11 -22.45 -6.02
N THR A 248 1.71 -22.96 -4.94
CA THR A 248 1.01 -23.71 -3.89
C THR A 248 1.29 -23.13 -2.52
N TRP A 249 0.35 -23.34 -1.61
CA TRP A 249 0.33 -22.79 -0.26
C TRP A 249 0.01 -23.89 0.74
N ARG A 250 0.59 -23.81 1.94
CA ARG A 250 0.32 -24.73 3.06
C ARG A 250 0.12 -23.95 4.33
N GLU A 251 -0.86 -24.33 5.14
CA GLU A 251 -1.04 -23.75 6.47
C GLU A 251 0.18 -24.09 7.36
N VAL A 252 0.66 -23.10 8.09
CA VAL A 252 1.67 -23.26 9.15
C VAL A 252 0.91 -23.25 10.48
N PRO A 253 0.87 -24.37 11.24
CA PRO A 253 0.15 -24.42 12.50
C PRO A 253 0.67 -23.42 13.53
N VAL A 254 -0.25 -22.76 14.24
CA VAL A 254 0.07 -21.80 15.32
C VAL A 254 -0.80 -22.06 16.54
N ASP A 255 -0.25 -21.89 17.74
CA ASP A 255 -1.02 -21.97 19.00
C ASP A 255 -1.71 -20.62 19.31
N SER A 256 -2.57 -20.18 18.40
CA SER A 256 -3.38 -18.97 18.58
C SER A 256 -4.61 -18.97 17.68
N ARG A 257 -5.66 -18.27 18.13
CA ARG A 257 -6.85 -17.94 17.32
C ARG A 257 -7.07 -16.43 17.17
N GLN A 258 -6.07 -15.63 17.53
CA GLN A 258 -6.08 -14.17 17.37
C GLN A 258 -5.76 -13.80 15.92
N SER A 259 -6.41 -12.78 15.39
CA SER A 259 -6.16 -12.32 14.02
C SER A 259 -4.82 -11.58 13.94
N LEU A 260 -4.06 -11.86 12.88
CA LEU A 260 -2.76 -11.27 12.61
C LEU A 260 -2.92 -10.08 11.66
N THR A 261 -2.20 -8.99 11.95
CA THR A 261 -2.38 -7.67 11.32
C THR A 261 -1.10 -7.11 10.72
N ALA A 262 0.07 -7.50 11.23
CA ALA A 262 1.36 -7.10 10.68
C ALA A 262 2.36 -8.28 10.72
N VAL A 263 3.25 -8.33 9.73
CA VAL A 263 4.40 -9.23 9.68
C VAL A 263 5.66 -8.45 9.29
N LEU A 264 6.78 -8.75 9.93
CA LEU A 264 8.10 -8.25 9.55
C LEU A 264 9.15 -9.36 9.66
N GLN A 265 10.22 -9.24 8.87
CA GLN A 265 11.44 -10.01 9.06
C GLN A 265 12.58 -9.03 9.34
N ARG A 266 13.37 -9.31 10.38
CA ARG A 266 14.51 -8.48 10.81
C ARG A 266 15.76 -8.80 10.02
N ASP A 267 16.77 -7.94 10.10
CA ASP A 267 18.08 -8.11 9.45
C ASP A 267 18.84 -9.38 9.90
N ASP A 268 18.54 -9.91 11.10
CA ASP A 268 19.08 -11.18 11.61
C ASP A 268 18.32 -12.43 11.10
N GLY A 269 17.34 -12.24 10.22
CA GLY A 269 16.46 -13.27 9.69
C GLY A 269 15.29 -13.64 10.61
N GLN A 270 15.19 -13.07 11.83
CA GLN A 270 14.06 -13.38 12.71
C GLN A 270 12.76 -12.83 12.14
N LEU A 271 11.80 -13.73 11.92
CA LEU A 271 10.44 -13.42 11.51
C LEU A 271 9.56 -13.19 12.74
N VAL A 272 8.75 -12.12 12.70
CA VAL A 272 7.76 -11.82 13.74
C VAL A 272 6.42 -11.39 13.12
N LEU A 273 5.32 -11.97 13.61
CA LEU A 273 3.95 -11.58 13.29
C LEU A 273 3.26 -11.03 14.54
N TYR A 274 2.47 -9.98 14.36
CA TYR A 274 1.74 -9.28 15.40
C TYR A 274 0.24 -9.26 15.09
N GLY A 275 -0.60 -9.08 16.12
CA GLY A 275 -2.06 -9.16 15.93
C GLY A 275 -2.91 -8.66 17.10
N SER A 276 -4.15 -9.17 17.15
CA SER A 276 -5.14 -8.82 18.17
C SER A 276 -4.84 -9.44 19.56
N SER A 277 -5.36 -8.82 20.61
CA SER A 277 -5.15 -9.20 22.02
C SER A 277 -3.67 -9.32 22.44
N GLY A 278 -2.77 -8.64 21.73
CA GLY A 278 -1.33 -8.69 21.95
C GLY A 278 -0.65 -9.99 21.51
N VAL A 279 -1.23 -10.79 20.61
CA VAL A 279 -0.52 -11.97 20.07
C VAL A 279 0.79 -11.55 19.39
N VAL A 280 1.84 -12.33 19.65
CA VAL A 280 3.11 -12.29 18.93
C VAL A 280 3.46 -13.72 18.51
N LEU A 281 3.66 -13.95 17.22
CA LEU A 281 4.21 -15.22 16.71
C LEU A 281 5.63 -14.95 16.22
N SER A 282 6.57 -15.87 16.48
CA SER A 282 7.96 -15.71 16.05
C SER A 282 8.56 -16.98 15.47
N SER A 283 9.49 -16.83 14.55
CA SER A 283 10.22 -17.92 13.88
C SER A 283 11.69 -17.53 13.65
N LYS A 284 12.56 -18.55 13.65
CA LYS A 284 13.97 -18.47 13.25
C LYS A 284 14.29 -19.41 12.06
N ASP A 285 13.24 -19.91 11.40
CA ASP A 285 13.31 -20.96 10.36
C ASP A 285 12.46 -20.61 9.12
N ASN A 286 12.19 -19.30 8.92
CA ASN A 286 11.35 -18.75 7.85
C ASN A 286 9.92 -19.32 7.85
N ALA A 287 9.31 -19.44 9.03
CA ALA A 287 8.00 -20.06 9.27
C ALA A 287 7.88 -21.51 8.74
N GLN A 288 8.88 -22.34 9.05
CA GLN A 288 8.69 -23.79 9.15
C GLN A 288 8.05 -24.16 10.49
N SER A 289 8.34 -23.41 11.55
CA SER A 289 7.63 -23.42 12.83
C SER A 289 7.36 -22.00 13.31
N LEU A 290 6.30 -21.82 14.12
CA LEU A 290 5.94 -20.54 14.73
C LEU A 290 5.66 -20.72 16.22
N GLN A 291 6.30 -19.89 17.05
CA GLN A 291 6.20 -19.93 18.51
C GLN A 291 5.41 -18.71 18.99
N GLY A 292 4.29 -18.96 19.66
CA GLY A 292 3.37 -17.94 20.14
C GLY A 292 3.69 -17.43 21.54
N THR A 293 3.61 -16.12 21.73
CA THR A 293 3.56 -15.45 23.04
C THR A 293 2.48 -14.36 23.03
N VAL A 294 2.23 -13.73 24.18
CA VAL A 294 1.24 -12.64 24.32
C VAL A 294 1.88 -11.47 25.06
N ARG A 295 1.78 -10.26 24.51
CA ARG A 295 2.24 -9.02 25.15
C ARG A 295 1.51 -8.79 26.47
N ALA A 296 2.25 -8.30 27.48
CA ALA A 296 1.69 -7.97 28.79
C ALA A 296 0.59 -6.89 28.75
N ASP A 297 0.62 -5.99 27.77
CA ASP A 297 -0.42 -4.96 27.56
C ASP A 297 -1.65 -5.46 26.80
N ARG A 298 -1.58 -6.65 26.16
CA ARG A 298 -2.61 -7.22 25.28
C ARG A 298 -3.10 -6.28 24.17
N ALA A 299 -2.29 -5.30 23.78
CA ALA A 299 -2.69 -4.28 22.81
C ALA A 299 -2.91 -4.87 21.40
N ASN A 300 -3.90 -4.37 20.68
CA ASN A 300 -4.10 -4.69 19.26
C ASN A 300 -3.08 -3.92 18.43
N VAL A 301 -2.13 -4.63 17.81
CA VAL A 301 -1.17 -4.01 16.88
C VAL A 301 -1.88 -3.70 15.56
N THR A 302 -1.72 -2.48 15.05
CA THR A 302 -2.18 -2.08 13.70
C THR A 302 -1.03 -2.11 12.70
N ALA A 303 0.15 -1.64 13.10
CA ALA A 303 1.35 -1.61 12.27
C ALA A 303 2.62 -1.95 13.06
N ALA A 304 3.62 -2.49 12.37
CA ALA A 304 4.92 -2.84 12.92
C ALA A 304 6.02 -2.54 11.89
N VAL A 305 7.15 -1.96 12.32
CA VAL A 305 8.37 -1.80 11.51
C VAL A 305 9.59 -2.17 12.35
N SER A 306 10.60 -2.79 11.74
CA SER A 306 11.88 -3.03 12.44
C SER A 306 12.75 -1.79 12.30
N GLY A 307 12.75 -0.95 13.33
CA GLY A 307 13.44 0.34 13.32
C GLY A 307 14.92 0.23 13.72
N PRO A 308 15.70 1.33 13.64
CA PRO A 308 17.13 1.34 13.97
C PRO A 308 17.50 0.96 15.42
N ALA A 309 16.50 0.81 16.30
CA ALA A 309 16.65 0.40 17.70
C ALA A 309 15.86 -0.88 18.04
N GLY A 310 15.40 -1.63 17.02
CA GLY A 310 14.50 -2.77 17.16
C GLY A 310 13.06 -2.47 16.71
N ASP A 311 12.16 -3.44 16.90
CA ASP A 311 10.78 -3.35 16.41
C ASP A 311 9.97 -2.27 17.12
N VAL A 312 9.35 -1.41 16.31
CA VAL A 312 8.45 -0.34 16.72
C VAL A 312 7.04 -0.72 16.30
N LEU A 313 6.13 -0.72 17.27
CA LEU A 313 4.76 -1.21 17.12
C LEU A 313 3.76 -0.08 17.39
N PHE A 314 2.68 -0.06 16.62
CA PHE A 314 1.63 0.95 16.68
C PHE A 314 0.25 0.34 16.86
N ALA A 315 -0.68 1.15 17.34
CA ALA A 315 -2.09 0.84 17.51
C ALA A 315 -2.97 2.08 17.22
N LEU A 316 -4.29 1.90 17.27
CA LEU A 316 -5.25 3.01 17.38
C LEU A 316 -5.09 3.84 18.67
N SER A 317 -4.33 3.35 19.67
CA SER A 317 -3.93 4.11 20.86
C SER A 317 -2.56 4.79 20.74
N GLY A 318 -1.95 4.77 19.55
CA GLY A 318 -0.60 5.28 19.30
C GLY A 318 0.51 4.25 19.48
N LEU A 319 1.70 4.74 19.83
CA LEU A 319 2.93 3.97 19.99
C LEU A 319 2.83 2.96 21.13
N LEU A 320 3.08 1.69 20.84
CA LEU A 320 3.11 0.61 21.82
C LEU A 320 4.53 0.42 22.35
N VAL A 321 4.83 1.10 23.46
CA VAL A 321 6.12 0.98 24.16
C VAL A 321 6.35 -0.48 24.59
N ALA A 322 7.55 -1.00 24.34
CA ALA A 322 8.00 -2.25 24.94
C ALA A 322 8.32 -2.01 26.43
N LYS A 323 7.71 -2.80 27.32
CA LYS A 323 7.98 -2.85 28.76
C LYS A 323 8.63 -4.17 29.11
#